data_AF-A0A9E9L681-F1
#
_entry.id   AF-A0A9E9L681-F1
#
_cell.length_a   1.000
_cell.length_b   1.000
_cell.length_c   1.000
_cell.angle_alpha   90.00
_cell.angle_beta   90.00
_cell.angle_gamma   90.00
#
_symmetry.space_group_name_H-M   'P 1'
#
loop_
_entity.id
_entity.type
_entity.pdbx_description
1 polymer ?
#
loop_
_entity_poly.entity_id
_entity_poly.type
_entity_poly.pdbx_seq_one_letter_code
_entity_poly.pdbx_strand_id
1 'polypeptide(L)'
;MKKIEFLKILSIPIFLSACGGESSAPNQVMNTDKELKLTETQTQKQTLIPITLSKVNIIQSHILPTEQGKVWKLKDGSELTYRATPNKSAIILLDLNLNGDQNPKIEIYKSHNLITSINLSQDYKSFSVDGNVKPLPFSKNTWIANIPKEYMQKGLRFRVISDNAQPSSFKEVEFSLHSNLKIQILPFYLFGASTNLIAYDKVISPTSQQKAELENIWPISELIFEQHPIGEIKWDYMIVPPSDGKEAEKVLEKDSRVINTILNTITTIYYASGNSSLNYQYYGPIVQMNSKGEYQYPGGGVGWGNVSVGDHYYSGIFNHESGHAFGLGHAAGEYKDNNFPYYGGSIKGSEWGFDISTNTFISDLVTSDAQNYSNCKKYTSHGYVRPLDENGNCYKVDVMESGSEDRSKKYQYGIFSDYNAARIQKYVESKTIINDKSLTNYSKWDQKNYQWIDYDPTDDKWDRARFGINKNYANKRNVLVKTVVFTISNANTKGMTQIYPVSKTYTGNLLKQIDPTDANDLAKISRNSDSIYKNFCAESGCDYTLKVYYKNQTTKHFAIQGGFRPWFKESDDFSDNKLDPKNSESFRTFAMNIPAENQISKIEILSTPILWKNGLDKSAKILASRDL
;
A
#
# COMPACT_ATOMS: atom_id res chain seq x y z
N MET A 1 -31.92 34.10 -10.65
CA MET A 1 -32.91 34.68 -9.71
C MET A 1 -32.81 33.87 -8.41
N LYS A 2 -32.58 34.36 -7.20
CA LYS A 2 -32.57 35.68 -6.58
C LYS A 2 -31.41 35.75 -5.57
N LYS A 3 -30.75 36.91 -5.47
CA LYS A 3 -29.92 37.35 -4.33
C LYS A 3 -30.82 37.61 -3.13
N ILE A 4 -30.33 37.35 -1.91
CA ILE A 4 -30.80 38.02 -0.70
C ILE A 4 -29.59 38.50 0.09
N GLU A 5 -29.53 39.82 0.26
CA GLU A 5 -28.65 40.58 1.14
C GLU A 5 -29.50 41.14 2.31
N PHE A 6 -28.80 41.74 3.29
CA PHE A 6 -29.24 42.47 4.49
C PHE A 6 -29.38 41.62 5.77
N LEU A 7 -28.86 42.02 6.93
CA LEU A 7 -28.93 43.36 7.54
C LEU A 7 -27.79 43.58 8.58
N LYS A 8 -27.19 44.78 8.61
CA LYS A 8 -26.40 45.32 9.73
C LYS A 8 -27.33 45.97 10.75
N ILE A 9 -27.08 45.79 12.05
CA ILE A 9 -27.60 46.65 13.13
C ILE A 9 -26.44 47.03 14.06
N LEU A 10 -26.39 48.31 14.42
CA LEU A 10 -25.35 49.01 15.17
C LEU A 10 -26.05 49.96 16.16
N SER A 11 -25.83 49.78 17.47
CA SER A 11 -26.14 50.73 18.58
C SER A 11 -26.09 49.97 19.92
N ILE A 12 -25.63 50.43 21.10
CA ILE A 12 -25.10 51.67 21.71
C ILE A 12 -24.51 51.23 23.09
N PRO A 13 -23.49 51.90 23.68
CA PRO A 13 -22.97 51.56 25.02
C PRO A 13 -23.75 52.27 26.15
N ILE A 14 -23.86 51.61 27.30
CA ILE A 14 -24.39 52.18 28.55
C ILE A 14 -23.22 52.38 29.54
N PHE A 15 -23.02 53.63 29.94
CA PHE A 15 -22.23 54.05 31.10
C PHE A 15 -23.03 53.79 32.39
N LEU A 16 -22.35 53.36 33.45
CA LEU A 16 -22.83 53.46 34.83
C LEU A 16 -21.69 53.91 35.74
N SER A 17 -21.92 55.04 36.40
CA SER A 17 -21.12 55.68 37.43
C SER A 17 -21.79 55.53 38.81
N ALA A 18 -21.01 55.41 39.87
CA ALA A 18 -21.34 55.84 41.26
C ALA A 18 -20.00 55.92 42.04
N CYS A 19 -19.55 57.09 42.50
CA CYS A 19 -19.75 57.73 43.82
C CYS A 19 -19.17 56.91 44.99
N GLY A 20 -18.41 57.39 45.98
CA GLY A 20 -17.91 58.71 46.43
C GLY A 20 -16.76 58.43 47.45
N GLY A 21 -16.13 59.34 48.17
CA GLY A 21 -16.39 60.74 48.46
C GLY A 21 -15.18 61.43 49.11
N GLU A 22 -15.41 62.69 49.48
CA GLU A 22 -14.45 63.73 49.85
C GLU A 22 -13.94 63.66 51.31
N SER A 23 -12.76 64.24 51.58
CA SER A 23 -12.58 65.22 52.67
C SER A 23 -11.27 66.03 52.48
N SER A 24 -11.25 67.20 53.11
CA SER A 24 -10.61 68.46 52.71
C SER A 24 -9.33 68.86 53.48
N ALA A 25 -8.39 69.51 52.75
CA ALA A 25 -7.44 70.64 53.02
C ALA A 25 -7.15 71.17 54.46
N PRO A 26 -6.09 72.00 54.75
CA PRO A 26 -5.27 72.83 53.83
C PRO A 26 -3.75 73.05 54.13
N ASN A 27 -3.05 73.64 53.14
CA ASN A 27 -1.90 74.57 53.14
C ASN A 27 -0.79 74.54 54.21
N GLN A 28 0.48 74.42 53.76
CA GLN A 28 1.49 75.48 53.94
C GLN A 28 2.74 75.32 53.05
N VAL A 29 3.33 76.47 52.74
CA VAL A 29 4.39 76.80 51.79
C VAL A 29 5.78 76.61 52.41
N MET A 30 6.77 76.10 51.67
CA MET A 30 8.08 76.76 51.43
C MET A 30 9.09 75.88 50.66
N ASN A 31 9.72 76.50 49.68
CA ASN A 31 10.94 76.11 48.97
C ASN A 31 12.05 75.60 49.89
N THR A 32 12.77 74.57 49.45
CA THR A 32 14.23 74.67 49.23
C THR A 32 14.74 73.52 48.38
N ASP A 33 15.62 73.88 47.46
CA ASP A 33 16.31 73.06 46.48
C ASP A 33 17.07 71.87 47.07
N LYS A 34 16.99 70.74 46.37
CA LYS A 34 18.15 69.89 46.11
C LYS A 34 17.90 68.99 44.90
N GLU A 35 18.53 69.38 43.79
CA GLU A 35 18.79 68.53 42.62
C GLU A 35 19.22 67.12 43.04
N LEU A 36 18.35 66.16 42.80
CA LEU A 36 18.71 64.76 42.63
C LEU A 36 18.57 64.46 41.14
N LYS A 37 19.70 64.49 40.43
CA LYS A 37 19.82 63.94 39.07
C LYS A 37 19.47 62.45 39.12
N LEU A 38 18.21 62.13 38.91
CA LEU A 38 17.79 60.84 38.40
C LEU A 38 18.24 60.79 36.94
N THR A 39 19.36 60.13 36.70
CA THR A 39 19.70 59.60 35.38
C THR A 39 18.54 58.72 34.93
N GLU A 40 17.71 59.24 34.02
CA GLU A 40 16.82 58.42 33.19
C GLU A 40 17.72 57.46 32.41
N THR A 41 17.81 56.22 32.88
CA THR A 41 18.26 55.11 32.06
C THR A 41 17.24 55.00 30.93
N GLN A 42 17.59 55.51 29.74
CA GLN A 42 16.84 55.23 28.53
C GLN A 42 16.81 53.72 28.35
N THR A 43 15.70 53.08 28.74
CA THR A 43 15.42 51.70 28.36
C THR A 43 15.19 51.73 26.85
N GLN A 44 16.25 51.57 26.08
CA GLN A 44 16.16 51.30 24.65
C GLN A 44 15.22 50.09 24.51
N LYS A 45 14.05 50.33 23.92
CA LYS A 45 13.09 49.30 23.58
C LYS A 45 13.75 48.44 22.51
N GLN A 46 14.48 47.41 22.94
CA GLN A 46 15.23 46.52 22.06
C GLN A 46 14.23 45.92 21.06
N THR A 47 14.38 46.29 19.79
CA THR A 47 13.48 45.83 18.74
C THR A 47 13.87 44.39 18.43
N LEU A 48 13.11 43.44 19.01
CA LEU A 48 13.33 42.01 18.81
C LEU A 48 13.16 41.67 17.32
N ILE A 49 14.17 41.02 16.74
CA ILE A 49 14.17 40.60 15.33
C ILE A 49 13.45 39.24 15.22
N PRO A 50 12.61 39.00 14.20
CA PRO A 50 11.98 37.70 14.00
C PRO A 50 12.98 36.61 13.62
N ILE A 51 12.77 35.42 14.15
CA ILE A 51 13.53 34.22 13.75
C ILE A 51 13.19 33.89 12.29
N THR A 52 14.21 33.80 11.45
CA THR A 52 14.08 33.41 10.05
C THR A 52 14.44 31.95 9.84
N LEU A 53 13.59 31.23 9.11
CA LEU A 53 13.81 29.83 8.71
C LEU A 53 14.19 29.78 7.23
N SER A 54 15.41 29.36 6.92
CA SER A 54 15.89 29.26 5.53
C SER A 54 15.68 27.89 4.91
N LYS A 55 15.54 26.84 5.74
CA LYS A 55 15.23 25.48 5.32
C LYS A 55 14.30 24.85 6.33
N VAL A 56 13.26 24.17 5.86
CA VAL A 56 12.23 23.55 6.70
C VAL A 56 11.83 22.20 6.12
N ASN A 57 12.49 21.16 6.60
CA ASN A 57 12.28 19.79 6.15
C ASN A 57 11.69 18.94 7.26
N ILE A 58 11.05 17.86 6.85
CA ILE A 58 10.60 16.77 7.68
C ILE A 58 11.34 15.50 7.26
N ILE A 59 11.76 14.70 8.24
CA ILE A 59 12.45 13.44 8.02
C ILE A 59 11.57 12.32 8.56
N GLN A 60 11.21 11.39 7.67
CA GLN A 60 10.54 10.12 7.99
C GLN A 60 11.27 9.00 7.24
N SER A 61 10.63 8.36 6.27
CA SER A 61 11.31 7.40 5.37
C SER A 61 12.33 8.09 4.47
N HIS A 62 12.07 9.36 4.14
CA HIS A 62 12.94 10.23 3.35
C HIS A 62 12.95 11.64 3.96
N ILE A 63 13.90 12.47 3.54
CA ILE A 63 13.92 13.91 3.83
C ILE A 63 12.99 14.61 2.83
N LEU A 64 11.99 15.36 3.30
CA LEU A 64 11.02 16.06 2.46
C LEU A 64 10.86 17.53 2.89
N PRO A 65 10.54 18.45 1.97
CA PRO A 65 10.01 19.76 2.33
C PRO A 65 8.69 19.64 3.09
N THR A 66 8.47 20.45 4.11
CA THR A 66 7.27 20.38 4.97
C THR A 66 5.97 20.85 4.29
N GLU A 67 6.02 21.97 3.55
CA GLU A 67 4.80 22.65 3.06
C GLU A 67 4.17 21.97 1.83
N GLN A 68 4.99 21.46 0.90
CA GLN A 68 4.49 20.89 -0.36
C GLN A 68 5.00 19.46 -0.64
N GLY A 69 5.88 18.94 0.22
CA GLY A 69 6.59 17.70 -0.08
C GLY A 69 7.45 17.80 -1.35
N LYS A 70 7.57 16.70 -2.08
CA LYS A 70 8.23 16.64 -3.40
C LYS A 70 7.19 16.36 -4.48
N VAL A 71 7.26 17.07 -5.60
CA VAL A 71 6.27 16.99 -6.70
C VAL A 71 6.97 16.66 -8.00
N TRP A 72 6.40 15.72 -8.76
CA TRP A 72 6.79 15.42 -10.13
C TRP A 72 5.61 15.64 -11.07
N LYS A 73 5.88 16.23 -12.24
CA LYS A 73 4.91 16.32 -13.33
C LYS A 73 4.96 15.04 -14.17
N LEU A 74 3.83 14.38 -14.29
CA LEU A 74 3.67 13.17 -15.11
C LEU A 74 3.33 13.55 -16.56
N LYS A 75 3.52 12.59 -17.48
CA LYS A 75 3.31 12.81 -18.92
C LYS A 75 1.87 13.18 -19.30
N ASP A 76 0.90 12.68 -18.54
CA ASP A 76 -0.52 12.97 -18.73
C ASP A 76 -0.90 14.36 -18.20
N GLY A 77 0.09 15.13 -17.71
CA GLY A 77 -0.10 16.45 -17.12
C GLY A 77 -0.53 16.41 -15.65
N SER A 78 -0.78 15.23 -15.08
CA SER A 78 -1.08 15.09 -13.66
C SER A 78 0.18 15.22 -12.81
N GLU A 79 -0.01 15.42 -11.51
CA GLU A 79 1.09 15.50 -10.55
C GLU A 79 1.16 14.23 -9.69
N LEU A 80 2.39 13.84 -9.36
CA LEU A 80 2.69 12.88 -8.32
C LEU A 80 3.34 13.63 -7.17
N THR A 81 2.82 13.47 -5.96
CA THR A 81 3.33 14.18 -4.78
C THR A 81 3.74 13.18 -3.71
N TYR A 82 4.89 13.42 -3.08
CA TYR A 82 5.35 12.70 -1.90
C TYR A 82 5.30 13.61 -0.68
N ARG A 83 4.52 13.23 0.33
CA ARG A 83 4.19 14.06 1.51
C ARG A 83 4.56 13.37 2.81
N ALA A 84 4.51 14.10 3.92
CA ALA A 84 4.63 13.51 5.24
C ALA A 84 3.52 12.48 5.47
N THR A 85 3.89 11.32 6.02
CA THR A 85 2.95 10.26 6.38
C THR A 85 2.44 10.52 7.80
N PRO A 86 1.13 10.61 8.04
CA PRO A 86 0.61 10.90 9.38
C PRO A 86 0.80 9.69 10.32
N ASN A 87 0.74 9.95 11.63
CA ASN A 87 0.92 8.97 12.71
C ASN A 87 2.25 8.20 12.68
N LYS A 88 3.28 8.78 12.06
CA LYS A 88 4.66 8.30 12.17
C LYS A 88 5.51 9.35 12.84
N SER A 89 6.41 8.91 13.72
CA SER A 89 7.42 9.79 14.31
C SER A 89 8.20 10.47 13.19
N ALA A 90 8.60 11.71 13.44
CA ALA A 90 9.33 12.48 12.45
C ALA A 90 10.38 13.36 13.12
N ILE A 91 11.34 13.83 12.34
CA ILE A 91 12.26 14.89 12.76
C ILE A 91 11.97 16.11 11.91
N ILE A 92 11.68 17.24 12.55
CA ILE A 92 11.66 18.53 11.85
C ILE A 92 13.10 19.06 11.84
N LEU A 93 13.62 19.28 10.64
CA LEU A 93 14.94 19.82 10.39
C LEU A 93 14.84 21.25 9.90
N LEU A 94 15.53 22.15 10.60
CA LEU A 94 15.47 23.58 10.39
C LEU A 94 16.87 24.14 10.19
N ASP A 95 17.08 24.94 9.15
CA ASP A 95 18.19 25.89 9.16
C ASP A 95 17.65 27.22 9.67
N LEU A 96 18.18 27.66 10.81
CA LEU A 96 17.67 28.83 11.51
C LEU A 96 18.77 29.77 11.96
N ASN A 97 18.47 31.07 11.88
CA ASN A 97 19.33 32.13 12.39
C ASN A 97 18.69 32.69 13.66
N LEU A 98 19.32 32.42 14.80
CA LEU A 98 18.85 32.86 16.12
C LEU A 98 19.19 34.33 16.42
N ASN A 99 19.96 35.01 15.56
CA ASN A 99 20.39 36.40 15.76
C ASN A 99 21.04 36.65 17.15
N GLY A 100 21.74 35.65 17.69
CA GLY A 100 22.41 35.71 19.00
C GLY A 100 21.58 35.23 20.19
N ASP A 101 20.36 34.74 19.97
CA ASP A 101 19.46 34.27 21.01
C ASP A 101 19.73 32.83 21.50
N GLN A 102 19.18 32.48 22.67
CA GLN A 102 19.39 31.20 23.35
C GLN A 102 18.08 30.40 23.51
N ASN A 103 18.24 29.09 23.77
CA ASN A 103 17.16 28.14 24.08
C ASN A 103 16.01 28.06 23.05
N PRO A 104 16.30 27.86 21.76
CA PRO A 104 15.25 27.77 20.76
C PRO A 104 14.34 26.56 20.98
N LYS A 105 13.04 26.75 20.73
CA LYS A 105 12.00 25.71 20.83
C LYS A 105 11.09 25.76 19.61
N ILE A 106 10.51 24.62 19.28
CA ILE A 106 9.41 24.52 18.32
C ILE A 106 8.10 24.42 19.10
N GLU A 107 7.18 25.34 18.83
CA GLU A 107 5.81 25.26 19.32
C GLU A 107 4.94 24.58 18.25
N ILE A 108 4.20 23.54 18.64
CA ILE A 108 3.32 22.77 17.75
C ILE A 108 1.86 23.12 18.06
N TYR A 109 1.10 23.44 17.02
CA TYR A 109 -0.29 23.82 17.11
C TYR A 109 -1.18 22.92 16.26
N LYS A 110 -2.42 22.75 16.72
CA LYS A 110 -3.50 22.11 15.96
C LYS A 110 -4.79 22.90 16.17
N SER A 111 -5.47 23.26 15.08
CA SER A 111 -6.69 24.08 15.12
C SER A 111 -6.54 25.37 15.96
N HIS A 112 -5.40 26.04 15.85
CA HIS A 112 -5.02 27.26 16.58
C HIS A 112 -4.68 27.10 18.08
N ASN A 113 -4.77 25.89 18.63
CA ASN A 113 -4.38 25.62 20.01
C ASN A 113 -2.93 25.12 20.07
N LEU A 114 -2.14 25.67 21.00
CA LEU A 114 -0.82 25.13 21.34
C LEU A 114 -1.00 23.74 21.94
N ILE A 115 -0.38 22.74 21.34
CA ILE A 115 -0.43 21.35 21.78
C ILE A 115 0.78 21.02 22.64
N THR A 116 1.98 21.43 22.21
CA THR A 116 3.22 21.18 22.94
C THR A 116 4.33 22.13 22.47
N SER A 117 5.41 22.21 23.25
CA SER A 117 6.66 22.90 22.91
C SER A 117 7.81 21.94 23.10
N ILE A 118 8.67 21.79 22.09
CA ILE A 118 9.81 20.86 22.09
C ILE A 118 11.10 21.67 21.94
N ASN A 119 12.11 21.38 22.75
CA ASN A 119 13.42 22.03 22.63
C ASN A 119 14.07 21.64 21.29
N LEU A 120 14.62 22.64 20.60
CA LEU A 120 15.45 22.39 19.43
C LEU A 120 16.86 22.01 19.92
N SER A 121 17.50 21.08 19.20
CA SER A 121 18.89 20.71 19.46
C SER A 121 19.74 20.76 18.19
N GLN A 122 21.05 20.88 18.37
CA GLN A 122 22.04 20.69 17.29
C GLN A 122 22.64 19.27 17.31
N ASP A 123 21.95 18.32 17.94
CA ASP A 123 22.43 16.94 18.07
C ASP A 123 22.30 16.12 16.78
N TYR A 124 21.97 16.76 15.64
CA TYR A 124 22.04 16.12 14.32
C TYR A 124 23.44 15.57 13.99
N LYS A 125 24.47 16.01 14.74
CA LYS A 125 25.85 15.50 14.63
C LYS A 125 26.03 14.09 15.21
N SER A 126 25.12 13.62 16.07
CA SER A 126 25.11 12.24 16.57
C SER A 126 24.49 11.27 15.56
N PHE A 127 23.82 11.78 14.53
CA PHE A 127 23.23 10.96 13.47
C PHE A 127 24.32 10.29 12.65
N SER A 128 24.12 9.00 12.39
CA SER A 128 25.04 8.22 11.57
C SER A 128 24.59 8.17 10.12
N VAL A 129 25.48 7.77 9.22
CA VAL A 129 25.17 7.41 7.84
C VAL A 129 25.35 5.91 7.70
N ASP A 130 24.55 5.25 6.87
CA ASP A 130 24.74 3.84 6.57
C ASP A 130 26.07 3.64 5.82
N GLY A 131 26.99 2.92 6.48
CA GLY A 131 28.34 2.71 5.94
C GLY A 131 29.21 3.97 5.88
N ASN A 132 30.30 3.87 5.13
CA ASN A 132 31.37 4.88 5.10
C ASN A 132 31.21 5.83 3.89
N VAL A 133 30.09 6.55 3.80
CA VAL A 133 29.86 7.49 2.69
C VAL A 133 29.43 8.87 3.18
N LYS A 134 29.81 9.91 2.40
CA LYS A 134 29.62 11.38 2.50
C LYS A 134 29.22 11.99 3.86
N PRO A 135 29.81 13.14 4.26
CA PRO A 135 29.27 13.90 5.38
C PRO A 135 27.83 14.33 5.10
N LEU A 136 27.02 14.37 6.16
CA LEU A 136 25.63 14.80 6.11
C LEU A 136 25.49 16.19 5.45
N PRO A 137 24.43 16.44 4.65
CA PRO A 137 24.22 17.71 3.96
C PRO A 137 23.65 18.79 4.90
N PHE A 138 24.22 18.94 6.09
CA PHE A 138 23.73 19.82 7.15
C PHE A 138 24.65 21.01 7.34
N SER A 139 24.04 22.17 7.55
CA SER A 139 24.75 23.42 7.79
C SER A 139 25.18 23.51 9.26
N LYS A 140 26.02 24.49 9.59
CA LYS A 140 26.32 24.81 11.01
C LYS A 140 25.10 25.38 11.75
N ASN A 141 24.08 25.81 10.99
CA ASN A 141 22.85 26.41 11.47
C ASN A 141 21.69 25.41 11.47
N THR A 142 21.97 24.11 11.26
CA THR A 142 20.94 23.08 11.37
C THR A 142 20.55 22.86 12.82
N TRP A 143 19.25 22.77 13.05
CA TRP A 143 18.62 22.40 14.29
C TRP A 143 17.55 21.35 14.00
N ILE A 144 17.29 20.50 14.99
CA ILE A 144 16.33 19.42 14.87
C ILE A 144 15.36 19.42 16.05
N ALA A 145 14.15 18.93 15.79
CA ALA A 145 13.19 18.55 16.82
C ALA A 145 12.62 17.18 16.48
N ASN A 146 12.69 16.25 17.44
CA ASN A 146 12.00 14.97 17.35
C ASN A 146 10.52 15.19 17.67
N ILE A 147 9.65 14.89 16.71
CA ILE A 147 8.21 15.05 16.82
C ILE A 147 7.58 13.66 17.02
N PRO A 148 7.02 13.39 18.22
CA PRO A 148 6.26 12.18 18.46
C PRO A 148 5.11 11.97 17.48
N LYS A 149 4.83 10.70 17.15
CA LYS A 149 3.86 10.31 16.14
C LYS A 149 2.44 10.83 16.40
N GLU A 150 2.04 10.99 17.66
CA GLU A 150 0.73 11.48 18.08
C GLU A 150 0.48 12.94 17.66
N TYR A 151 1.53 13.73 17.45
CA TYR A 151 1.42 15.10 16.96
C TYR A 151 1.39 15.17 15.43
N MET A 152 1.92 14.15 14.74
CA MET A 152 2.07 14.09 13.29
C MET A 152 0.75 13.80 12.56
N GLN A 153 -0.15 14.79 12.57
CA GLN A 153 -1.50 14.67 12.04
C GLN A 153 -1.89 15.88 11.18
N LYS A 154 -2.91 15.69 10.31
CA LYS A 154 -3.45 16.75 9.45
C LYS A 154 -3.78 18.01 10.26
N GLY A 155 -3.38 19.17 9.72
CA GLY A 155 -3.57 20.48 10.35
C GLY A 155 -2.49 20.86 11.36
N LEU A 156 -1.39 20.08 11.45
CA LEU A 156 -0.20 20.47 12.20
C LEU A 156 0.39 21.74 11.58
N ARG A 157 0.53 22.77 12.41
CA ARG A 157 1.36 23.94 12.13
C ARG A 157 2.33 24.16 13.27
N PHE A 158 3.47 24.76 12.98
CA PHE A 158 4.48 25.05 14.00
C PHE A 158 5.14 26.39 13.76
N ARG A 159 5.81 26.90 14.79
CA ARG A 159 6.71 28.06 14.70
C ARG A 159 7.88 27.87 15.66
N VAL A 160 8.97 28.57 15.42
CA VAL A 160 10.12 28.60 16.32
C VAL A 160 10.01 29.80 17.23
N ILE A 161 10.32 29.60 18.51
CA ILE A 161 10.46 30.63 19.52
C ILE A 161 11.86 30.52 20.15
N SER A 162 12.31 31.61 20.76
CA SER A 162 13.51 31.67 21.60
C SER A 162 13.37 32.83 22.59
N ASP A 163 14.25 32.92 23.59
CA ASP A 163 14.04 33.76 24.78
C ASP A 163 14.01 35.28 24.48
N ASN A 164 14.74 35.74 23.47
CA ASN A 164 14.96 37.15 23.11
C ASN A 164 14.80 37.44 21.61
N ALA A 165 13.88 36.74 20.93
CA ALA A 165 13.55 36.98 19.52
C ALA A 165 12.03 36.95 19.30
N GLN A 166 11.57 37.60 18.23
CA GLN A 166 10.18 37.43 17.81
C GLN A 166 10.00 36.03 17.21
N PRO A 167 8.87 35.33 17.48
CA PRO A 167 8.61 34.03 16.89
C PRO A 167 8.71 34.04 15.37
N SER A 168 9.13 32.91 14.80
CA SER A 168 9.07 32.75 13.34
C SER A 168 7.61 32.82 12.84
N SER A 169 7.44 33.04 11.54
CA SER A 169 6.15 32.76 10.89
C SER A 169 5.74 31.31 11.10
N PHE A 170 4.43 31.05 11.11
CA PHE A 170 3.93 29.67 11.10
C PHE A 170 4.34 28.94 9.83
N LYS A 171 4.64 27.66 10.00
CA LYS A 171 4.89 26.67 8.95
C LYS A 171 3.86 25.56 9.08
N GLU A 172 3.39 25.06 7.96
CA GLU A 172 2.41 23.98 7.89
C GLU A 172 3.07 22.70 7.36
N VAL A 173 2.58 21.55 7.81
CA VAL A 173 3.01 20.25 7.29
C VAL A 173 1.89 19.66 6.47
N GLU A 174 2.18 19.40 5.19
CA GLU A 174 1.26 18.73 4.29
C GLU A 174 1.38 17.21 4.47
N PHE A 175 0.24 16.56 4.74
CA PHE A 175 0.17 15.14 5.00
C PHE A 175 -0.50 14.37 3.87
N SER A 176 -0.02 13.14 3.62
CA SER A 176 -0.77 12.13 2.88
C SER A 176 -1.91 11.55 3.72
N LEU A 177 -2.64 10.60 3.14
CA LEU A 177 -3.67 9.84 3.85
C LEU A 177 -3.09 9.08 5.04
N HIS A 178 -3.84 9.01 6.15
CA HIS A 178 -3.60 8.01 7.19
C HIS A 178 -3.98 6.63 6.66
N SER A 179 -2.98 5.90 6.19
CA SER A 179 -3.15 4.60 5.54
C SER A 179 -2.62 3.47 6.42
N ASN A 180 -3.48 2.51 6.73
CA ASN A 180 -3.02 1.17 7.08
C ASN A 180 -2.98 0.30 5.82
N LEU A 181 -1.94 -0.53 5.71
CA LEU A 181 -1.87 -1.57 4.68
C LEU A 181 -1.88 -2.93 5.37
N LYS A 182 -2.80 -3.79 4.95
CA LYS A 182 -2.87 -5.16 5.42
C LYS A 182 -2.19 -6.09 4.42
N ILE A 183 -1.20 -6.85 4.87
CA ILE A 183 -0.53 -7.87 4.06
C ILE A 183 -0.95 -9.23 4.60
N GLN A 184 -1.78 -9.93 3.84
CA GLN A 184 -2.22 -11.28 4.17
C GLN A 184 -1.23 -12.31 3.66
N ILE A 185 -0.71 -13.11 4.59
CA ILE A 185 0.28 -14.14 4.32
C ILE A 185 -0.41 -15.49 4.13
N LEU A 186 -0.27 -16.09 2.95
CA LEU A 186 -0.78 -17.44 2.67
C LEU A 186 0.36 -18.35 2.20
N PRO A 187 0.99 -19.11 3.11
CA PRO A 187 2.08 -20.01 2.77
C PRO A 187 1.68 -21.16 1.84
N PHE A 188 2.57 -21.48 0.90
CA PHE A 188 2.48 -22.64 0.02
C PHE A 188 3.55 -23.66 0.39
N TYR A 189 3.11 -24.80 0.90
CA TYR A 189 3.92 -26.00 1.11
C TYR A 189 3.65 -26.98 -0.04
N LEU A 190 4.61 -27.10 -0.95
CA LEU A 190 4.46 -27.85 -2.20
C LEU A 190 5.31 -29.12 -2.24
N PHE A 191 4.84 -30.11 -3.00
CA PHE A 191 5.60 -31.31 -3.35
C PHE A 191 6.01 -32.14 -2.14
N GLY A 192 5.08 -32.30 -1.19
CA GLY A 192 5.33 -32.99 0.08
C GLY A 192 6.00 -32.14 1.16
N ALA A 193 6.32 -30.87 0.87
CA ALA A 193 6.79 -29.92 1.88
C ALA A 193 5.82 -29.85 3.08
N SER A 194 6.38 -29.70 4.27
CA SER A 194 5.60 -29.58 5.49
C SER A 194 6.30 -28.67 6.49
N THR A 195 5.64 -28.44 7.62
CA THR A 195 6.18 -27.65 8.74
C THR A 195 7.41 -28.30 9.39
N ASN A 196 7.68 -29.57 9.12
CA ASN A 196 8.93 -30.23 9.55
C ASN A 196 10.13 -29.79 8.70
N LEU A 197 9.91 -29.38 7.45
CA LEU A 197 10.95 -28.89 6.57
C LEU A 197 11.32 -27.45 6.92
N ILE A 198 10.31 -26.57 6.97
CA ILE A 198 10.43 -25.20 7.46
C ILE A 198 9.26 -24.93 8.39
N ALA A 199 9.57 -24.63 9.65
CA ALA A 199 8.59 -24.41 10.70
C ALA A 199 7.60 -23.29 10.36
N TYR A 200 6.34 -23.49 10.73
CA TYR A 200 5.23 -22.64 10.31
C TYR A 200 5.39 -21.17 10.73
N ASP A 201 5.87 -20.96 11.95
CA ASP A 201 6.15 -19.65 12.55
C ASP A 201 7.16 -18.81 11.75
N LYS A 202 8.09 -19.47 11.04
CA LYS A 202 9.06 -18.81 10.16
C LYS A 202 8.48 -18.35 8.83
N VAL A 203 7.32 -18.86 8.45
CA VAL A 203 6.73 -18.66 7.12
C VAL A 203 5.52 -17.74 7.18
N ILE A 204 4.82 -17.62 8.31
CA ILE A 204 3.57 -16.87 8.40
C ILE A 204 3.71 -15.36 8.59
N SER A 205 4.92 -14.84 8.84
CA SER A 205 5.14 -13.42 9.04
C SER A 205 6.64 -13.08 9.01
N PRO A 206 7.02 -11.86 8.60
CA PRO A 206 8.34 -11.32 8.92
C PRO A 206 8.56 -11.22 10.43
N THR A 207 9.83 -11.19 10.84
CA THR A 207 10.23 -10.92 12.23
C THR A 207 9.89 -9.49 12.68
N SER A 208 9.87 -9.23 13.98
CA SER A 208 9.61 -7.87 14.49
C SER A 208 10.64 -6.84 14.01
N GLN A 209 11.91 -7.23 13.88
CA GLN A 209 12.96 -6.36 13.35
C GLN A 209 12.69 -6.00 11.88
N GLN A 210 12.33 -7.00 11.07
CA GLN A 210 11.96 -6.79 9.66
C GLN A 210 10.76 -5.87 9.51
N LYS A 211 9.72 -6.06 10.33
CA LYS A 211 8.54 -5.18 10.33
C LYS A 211 8.91 -3.74 10.66
N ALA A 212 9.70 -3.53 11.72
CA ALA A 212 10.14 -2.20 12.13
C ALA A 212 10.97 -1.51 11.03
N GLU A 213 11.84 -2.25 10.34
CA GLU A 213 12.63 -1.71 9.23
C GLU A 213 11.73 -1.31 8.05
N LEU A 214 10.77 -2.16 7.63
CA LEU A 214 9.79 -1.84 6.60
C LEU A 214 8.95 -0.62 6.96
N GLU A 215 8.50 -0.53 8.22
CA GLU A 215 7.78 0.64 8.73
C GLU A 215 8.64 1.91 8.68
N ASN A 216 9.97 1.83 8.75
CA ASN A 216 10.80 3.02 8.60
C ASN A 216 10.93 3.43 7.13
N ILE A 217 11.11 2.48 6.21
CA ILE A 217 11.45 2.79 4.81
C ILE A 217 10.25 2.94 3.88
N TRP A 218 9.08 2.40 4.23
CA TRP A 218 7.85 2.55 3.44
C TRP A 218 7.03 3.75 3.91
N PRO A 219 6.47 4.56 3.00
CA PRO A 219 5.71 5.75 3.36
C PRO A 219 4.24 5.44 3.70
N ILE A 220 4.03 4.46 4.59
CA ILE A 220 2.73 3.96 5.06
C ILE A 220 2.66 4.13 6.58
N SER A 221 1.53 4.61 7.10
CA SER A 221 1.37 4.90 8.53
C SER A 221 1.43 3.66 9.41
N GLU A 222 0.81 2.56 8.96
CA GLU A 222 0.74 1.31 9.71
C GLU A 222 0.80 0.10 8.76
N LEU A 223 1.68 -0.86 9.07
CA LEU A 223 1.80 -2.13 8.33
C LEU A 223 1.30 -3.27 9.19
N ILE A 224 0.25 -3.95 8.73
CA ILE A 224 -0.38 -5.05 9.46
C ILE A 224 -0.14 -6.34 8.68
N PHE A 225 0.71 -7.21 9.22
CA PHE A 225 0.89 -8.57 8.71
C PHE A 225 -0.11 -9.50 9.38
N GLU A 226 -1.03 -10.04 8.60
CA GLU A 226 -2.06 -10.97 9.06
C GLU A 226 -1.85 -12.33 8.37
N GLN A 227 -2.00 -13.41 9.13
CA GLN A 227 -2.08 -14.73 8.52
C GLN A 227 -3.42 -14.86 7.78
N HIS A 228 -3.39 -15.33 6.54
CA HIS A 228 -4.62 -15.61 5.80
C HIS A 228 -5.42 -16.70 6.52
N PRO A 229 -6.74 -16.56 6.74
CA PRO A 229 -7.55 -17.53 7.50
C PRO A 229 -7.60 -18.97 6.96
N ILE A 230 -7.22 -19.19 5.70
CA ILE A 230 -6.99 -20.54 5.14
C ILE A 230 -5.90 -21.30 5.92
N GLY A 231 -4.96 -20.57 6.51
CA GLY A 231 -3.78 -21.08 7.20
C GLY A 231 -2.64 -21.33 6.23
N GLU A 232 -2.72 -22.41 5.47
CA GLU A 232 -1.66 -22.82 4.54
C GLU A 232 -2.26 -23.61 3.37
N ILE A 233 -1.60 -23.56 2.23
CA ILE A 233 -1.85 -24.44 1.10
C ILE A 233 -0.80 -25.55 1.15
N LYS A 234 -1.27 -26.80 1.29
CA LYS A 234 -0.45 -28.02 1.28
C LYS A 234 -0.85 -28.89 0.12
N TRP A 235 -0.06 -28.88 -0.96
CA TRP A 235 -0.35 -29.64 -2.17
C TRP A 235 0.85 -30.49 -2.61
N ASP A 236 0.61 -31.77 -2.86
CA ASP A 236 1.64 -32.70 -3.34
C ASP A 236 2.03 -32.46 -4.81
N TYR A 237 1.23 -31.66 -5.52
CA TYR A 237 1.42 -31.37 -6.92
C TYR A 237 0.82 -30.02 -7.31
N MET A 238 1.24 -29.50 -8.45
CA MET A 238 0.61 -28.37 -9.10
C MET A 238 0.35 -28.67 -10.57
N ILE A 239 -0.68 -28.06 -11.13
CA ILE A 239 -0.91 -28.02 -12.57
C ILE A 239 -0.30 -26.72 -13.10
N VAL A 240 0.77 -26.83 -13.86
CA VAL A 240 1.37 -25.68 -14.54
C VAL A 240 0.71 -25.47 -15.90
N PRO A 241 0.47 -24.21 -16.32
CA PRO A 241 -0.17 -23.90 -17.60
C PRO A 241 0.74 -24.27 -18.79
N PRO A 242 0.18 -24.31 -20.02
CA PRO A 242 0.99 -24.44 -21.22
C PRO A 242 1.98 -23.27 -21.33
N SER A 243 3.24 -23.59 -21.62
CA SER A 243 4.29 -22.61 -21.89
C SER A 243 5.40 -23.24 -22.73
N ASP A 244 6.14 -22.41 -23.47
CA ASP A 244 7.33 -22.86 -24.23
C ASP A 244 7.05 -24.03 -25.18
N GLY A 245 5.85 -24.03 -25.80
CA GLY A 245 5.40 -25.09 -26.71
C GLY A 245 5.02 -26.42 -26.05
N LYS A 246 4.99 -26.47 -24.71
CA LYS A 246 4.54 -27.63 -23.92
C LYS A 246 3.08 -27.45 -23.51
N GLU A 247 2.39 -28.58 -23.37
CA GLU A 247 1.03 -28.61 -22.84
C GLU A 247 1.01 -28.31 -21.35
N ALA A 248 -0.18 -28.04 -20.81
CA ALA A 248 -0.39 -28.02 -19.36
C ALA A 248 0.01 -29.37 -18.76
N GLU A 249 0.66 -29.33 -17.59
CA GLU A 249 1.29 -30.51 -17.00
C GLU A 249 1.08 -30.54 -15.49
N LYS A 250 0.97 -31.76 -14.94
CA LYS A 250 1.02 -31.98 -13.50
C LYS A 250 2.47 -32.17 -13.07
N VAL A 251 2.99 -31.24 -12.27
CA VAL A 251 4.34 -31.30 -11.71
C VAL A 251 4.31 -31.77 -10.26
N LEU A 252 5.31 -32.57 -9.88
CA LEU A 252 5.46 -33.20 -8.56
C LEU A 252 6.71 -32.72 -7.80
N GLU A 253 7.50 -31.83 -8.40
CA GLU A 253 8.71 -31.26 -7.84
C GLU A 253 8.97 -29.86 -8.41
N LYS A 254 10.04 -29.21 -7.98
CA LYS A 254 10.44 -27.87 -8.43
C LYS A 254 10.46 -27.77 -9.96
N ASP A 255 9.64 -26.87 -10.51
CA ASP A 255 9.60 -26.48 -11.91
C ASP A 255 9.59 -24.94 -12.01
N SER A 256 10.25 -24.36 -13.01
CA SER A 256 10.37 -22.89 -13.15
C SER A 256 9.02 -22.18 -13.32
N ARG A 257 8.00 -22.87 -13.84
CA ARG A 257 6.65 -22.34 -14.09
C ARG A 257 5.80 -22.27 -12.81
N VAL A 258 6.23 -22.95 -11.74
CA VAL A 258 5.49 -23.05 -10.47
C VAL A 258 5.26 -21.67 -9.85
N ILE A 259 6.26 -20.79 -9.88
CA ILE A 259 6.16 -19.49 -9.21
C ILE A 259 5.01 -18.63 -9.78
N ASN A 260 4.88 -18.57 -11.10
CA ASN A 260 3.77 -17.88 -11.78
C ASN A 260 2.44 -18.59 -11.55
N THR A 261 2.45 -19.92 -11.44
CA THR A 261 1.25 -20.71 -11.13
C THR A 261 0.74 -20.41 -9.71
N ILE A 262 1.64 -20.24 -8.74
CA ILE A 262 1.31 -19.81 -7.38
C ILE A 262 0.76 -18.39 -7.40
N LEU A 263 1.42 -17.44 -8.08
CA LEU A 263 0.93 -16.06 -8.20
C LEU A 263 -0.51 -16.02 -8.74
N ASN A 264 -0.79 -16.76 -9.83
CA ASN A 264 -2.15 -16.85 -10.38
C ASN A 264 -3.12 -17.45 -9.37
N THR A 265 -2.72 -18.50 -8.66
CA THR A 265 -3.53 -19.15 -7.63
C THR A 265 -3.89 -18.19 -6.50
N ILE A 266 -2.89 -17.56 -5.86
CA ILE A 266 -3.14 -16.62 -4.77
C ILE A 266 -3.92 -15.37 -5.25
N THR A 267 -3.74 -14.94 -6.49
CA THR A 267 -4.53 -13.87 -7.11
C THR A 267 -6.01 -14.24 -7.22
N THR A 268 -6.33 -15.46 -7.67
CA THR A 268 -7.73 -15.90 -7.70
C THR A 268 -8.34 -16.02 -6.30
N ILE A 269 -7.57 -16.44 -5.29
CA ILE A 269 -8.02 -16.48 -3.88
C ILE A 269 -8.26 -15.07 -3.33
N TYR A 270 -7.38 -14.12 -3.65
CA TYR A 270 -7.52 -12.70 -3.32
C TYR A 270 -8.81 -12.11 -3.88
N TYR A 271 -9.11 -12.39 -5.15
CA TYR A 271 -10.38 -11.99 -5.78
C TYR A 271 -11.59 -12.67 -5.14
N ALA A 272 -11.53 -13.97 -4.88
CA ALA A 272 -12.61 -14.71 -4.22
C ALA A 272 -12.91 -14.20 -2.80
N SER A 273 -11.94 -13.55 -2.14
CA SER A 273 -12.07 -12.95 -0.81
C SER A 273 -12.71 -11.55 -0.81
N GLY A 274 -12.90 -10.96 -1.99
CA GLY A 274 -13.48 -9.63 -2.16
C GLY A 274 -12.64 -8.50 -1.59
N ASN A 275 -11.33 -8.65 -1.70
CA ASN A 275 -10.33 -7.72 -1.19
C ASN A 275 -9.63 -6.90 -2.31
N SER A 276 -9.98 -7.13 -3.58
CA SER A 276 -9.33 -6.57 -4.79
C SER A 276 -9.16 -5.06 -4.80
N SER A 277 -10.13 -4.36 -4.24
CA SER A 277 -10.19 -2.89 -4.22
C SER A 277 -9.93 -2.30 -2.82
N LEU A 278 -9.69 -3.17 -1.83
CA LEU A 278 -9.37 -2.76 -0.48
C LEU A 278 -7.86 -2.52 -0.31
N ASN A 279 -7.47 -1.94 0.82
CA ASN A 279 -6.10 -1.77 1.28
C ASN A 279 -5.43 -3.08 1.75
N TYR A 280 -5.61 -4.14 0.96
CA TYR A 280 -5.04 -5.46 1.18
C TYR A 280 -4.04 -5.79 0.07
N GLN A 281 -2.89 -6.30 0.48
CA GLN A 281 -2.00 -7.07 -0.37
C GLN A 281 -1.90 -8.51 0.13
N TYR A 282 -1.56 -9.42 -0.77
CA TYR A 282 -1.35 -10.83 -0.44
C TYR A 282 0.09 -11.21 -0.76
N TYR A 283 0.74 -11.92 0.17
CA TYR A 283 2.06 -12.52 -0.08
C TYR A 283 2.00 -14.03 0.12
N GLY A 284 2.45 -14.78 -0.88
CA GLY A 284 2.54 -16.23 -0.87
C GLY A 284 3.98 -16.71 -0.73
N PRO A 285 4.50 -16.93 0.50
CA PRO A 285 5.82 -17.51 0.68
C PRO A 285 5.82 -18.99 0.25
N ILE A 286 6.89 -19.39 -0.43
CA ILE A 286 7.01 -20.70 -1.07
C ILE A 286 7.99 -21.57 -0.27
N VAL A 287 7.50 -22.73 0.17
CA VAL A 287 8.29 -23.82 0.73
C VAL A 287 8.04 -25.05 -0.14
N GLN A 288 9.07 -25.49 -0.87
CA GLN A 288 8.94 -26.58 -1.83
C GLN A 288 10.11 -27.55 -1.71
N MET A 289 9.86 -28.81 -2.08
CA MET A 289 10.88 -29.86 -2.10
C MET A 289 11.36 -30.18 -3.53
N ASN A 290 12.58 -30.72 -3.62
CA ASN A 290 13.05 -31.45 -4.80
C ASN A 290 12.65 -32.95 -4.72
N SER A 291 12.95 -33.74 -5.75
CA SER A 291 12.73 -35.20 -5.76
C SER A 291 13.40 -35.99 -4.64
N LYS A 292 14.38 -35.41 -3.93
CA LYS A 292 15.03 -36.02 -2.76
C LYS A 292 14.35 -35.68 -1.43
N GLY A 293 13.29 -34.86 -1.44
CA GLY A 293 12.60 -34.39 -0.24
C GLY A 293 13.32 -33.25 0.48
N GLU A 294 14.31 -32.61 -0.15
CA GLU A 294 15.08 -31.51 0.43
C GLU A 294 14.46 -30.16 0.07
N TYR A 295 14.59 -29.17 0.96
CA TYR A 295 14.16 -27.80 0.67
C TYR A 295 14.87 -27.24 -0.55
N GLN A 296 14.09 -26.66 -1.46
CA GLN A 296 14.59 -26.05 -2.67
C GLN A 296 14.12 -24.60 -2.76
N TYR A 297 15.07 -23.67 -2.69
CA TYR A 297 14.84 -22.25 -2.84
C TYR A 297 14.02 -21.94 -4.11
N PRO A 298 13.01 -21.04 -4.07
CA PRO A 298 12.16 -20.72 -5.24
C PRO A 298 12.94 -20.22 -6.45
N GLY A 299 14.09 -19.56 -6.24
CA GLY A 299 14.91 -19.00 -7.32
C GLY A 299 14.63 -17.51 -7.60
N GLY A 300 13.65 -16.92 -6.90
CA GLY A 300 13.22 -15.54 -7.08
C GLY A 300 11.82 -15.31 -6.52
N GLY A 301 11.21 -14.21 -6.93
CA GLY A 301 9.83 -13.84 -6.67
C GLY A 301 9.09 -13.46 -7.95
N VAL A 302 7.79 -13.25 -7.83
CA VAL A 302 7.00 -12.52 -8.83
C VAL A 302 5.84 -11.80 -8.13
N GLY A 303 5.53 -10.59 -8.56
CA GLY A 303 4.43 -9.79 -8.04
C GLY A 303 3.67 -9.07 -9.13
N TRP A 304 2.37 -8.85 -8.91
CA TRP A 304 1.49 -8.06 -9.75
C TRP A 304 0.16 -7.80 -9.04
N GLY A 305 -0.45 -6.63 -9.26
CA GLY A 305 -1.87 -6.42 -8.96
C GLY A 305 -2.29 -6.71 -7.50
N ASN A 306 -1.56 -6.14 -6.52
CA ASN A 306 -1.72 -6.33 -5.07
C ASN A 306 -1.27 -7.71 -4.52
N VAL A 307 -0.71 -8.57 -5.35
CA VAL A 307 -0.32 -9.93 -4.95
C VAL A 307 1.13 -10.17 -5.30
N SER A 308 1.85 -10.85 -4.43
CA SER A 308 3.24 -11.25 -4.66
C SER A 308 3.53 -12.62 -4.07
N VAL A 309 4.56 -13.29 -4.59
CA VAL A 309 5.03 -14.58 -4.10
C VAL A 309 6.55 -14.61 -4.13
N GLY A 310 7.16 -15.40 -3.25
CA GLY A 310 8.61 -15.45 -3.14
C GLY A 310 9.08 -16.39 -2.04
N ASP A 311 10.28 -16.14 -1.52
CA ASP A 311 10.83 -16.92 -0.42
C ASP A 311 10.17 -16.61 0.94
N HIS A 312 10.51 -17.43 1.94
CA HIS A 312 10.05 -17.26 3.32
C HIS A 312 11.01 -16.41 4.17
N TYR A 313 12.07 -15.84 3.58
CA TYR A 313 13.05 -15.03 4.31
C TYR A 313 12.57 -13.60 4.51
N TYR A 314 11.57 -13.16 3.73
CA TYR A 314 11.01 -11.81 3.82
C TYR A 314 12.08 -10.73 3.68
N SER A 315 13.02 -10.89 2.74
CA SER A 315 14.15 -9.96 2.57
C SER A 315 14.02 -9.16 1.27
N GLY A 316 15.09 -9.10 0.47
CA GLY A 316 15.13 -8.33 -0.77
C GLY A 316 14.07 -8.72 -1.80
N ILE A 317 13.76 -10.02 -1.92
CA ILE A 317 12.70 -10.52 -2.82
C ILE A 317 11.34 -10.00 -2.36
N PHE A 318 11.00 -10.19 -1.10
CA PHE A 318 9.71 -9.72 -0.56
C PHE A 318 9.50 -8.22 -0.81
N ASN A 319 10.53 -7.39 -0.59
CA ASN A 319 10.44 -5.95 -0.82
C ASN A 319 10.26 -5.60 -2.31
N HIS A 320 11.01 -6.28 -3.20
CA HIS A 320 10.88 -6.11 -4.65
C HIS A 320 9.49 -6.51 -5.16
N GLU A 321 9.02 -7.70 -4.80
CA GLU A 321 7.73 -8.21 -5.27
C GLU A 321 6.55 -7.44 -4.65
N SER A 322 6.69 -6.94 -3.42
CA SER A 322 5.72 -6.00 -2.85
C SER A 322 5.68 -4.71 -3.66
N GLY A 323 6.82 -4.25 -4.18
CA GLY A 323 6.91 -3.17 -5.16
C GLY A 323 6.03 -3.40 -6.38
N HIS A 324 6.09 -4.58 -7.00
CA HIS A 324 5.17 -4.93 -8.08
C HIS A 324 3.70 -4.99 -7.62
N ALA A 325 3.43 -5.46 -6.40
CA ALA A 325 2.09 -5.43 -5.82
C ALA A 325 1.55 -4.00 -5.61
N PHE A 326 2.43 -3.01 -5.40
CA PHE A 326 2.11 -1.58 -5.41
C PHE A 326 1.88 -1.00 -6.82
N GLY A 327 2.09 -1.78 -7.87
CA GLY A 327 1.98 -1.34 -9.27
C GLY A 327 3.22 -0.63 -9.80
N LEU A 328 4.39 -0.92 -9.22
CA LEU A 328 5.68 -0.45 -9.73
C LEU A 328 6.20 -1.43 -10.80
N GLY A 329 6.76 -0.91 -11.90
CA GLY A 329 7.53 -1.70 -12.86
C GLY A 329 9.01 -1.74 -12.50
N HIS A 330 9.84 -2.42 -13.31
CA HIS A 330 11.29 -2.35 -13.14
C HIS A 330 11.80 -0.95 -13.46
N ALA A 331 12.61 -0.35 -12.57
CA ALA A 331 12.91 1.07 -12.63
C ALA A 331 13.72 1.48 -13.88
N ALA A 332 14.67 0.64 -14.35
CA ALA A 332 15.41 0.95 -15.57
C ALA A 332 14.54 0.82 -16.83
N GLY A 333 13.60 -0.14 -16.83
CA GLY A 333 12.59 -0.26 -17.90
C GLY A 333 11.66 0.95 -17.92
N GLU A 334 11.13 1.35 -16.77
CA GLU A 334 10.30 2.55 -16.66
C GLU A 334 11.08 3.83 -16.99
N TYR A 335 12.38 3.91 -16.68
CA TYR A 335 13.23 5.04 -17.10
C TYR A 335 13.35 5.12 -18.62
N LYS A 336 13.61 3.99 -19.29
CA LYS A 336 13.65 3.91 -20.76
C LYS A 336 12.33 4.38 -21.38
N ASP A 337 11.23 4.03 -20.74
CA ASP A 337 9.90 4.45 -21.16
C ASP A 337 9.53 5.85 -20.66
N ASN A 338 10.43 6.65 -20.06
CA ASN A 338 10.17 7.98 -19.48
C ASN A 338 9.09 8.02 -18.36
N ASN A 339 8.88 6.91 -17.65
CA ASN A 339 7.93 6.79 -16.54
C ASN A 339 8.60 6.77 -15.15
N PHE A 340 9.94 6.79 -15.11
CA PHE A 340 10.76 6.90 -13.91
C PHE A 340 11.84 7.98 -14.12
N PRO A 341 12.08 8.90 -13.17
CA PRO A 341 12.88 10.10 -13.43
C PRO A 341 14.40 9.90 -13.30
N TYR A 342 14.85 8.84 -12.61
CA TYR A 342 16.26 8.67 -12.28
C TYR A 342 16.98 7.75 -13.25
N TYR A 343 18.16 8.20 -13.67
CA TYR A 343 18.93 7.59 -14.75
C TYR A 343 19.10 6.08 -14.58
N GLY A 344 18.64 5.30 -15.56
CA GLY A 344 18.86 3.85 -15.66
C GLY A 344 18.34 3.06 -14.44
N GLY A 345 17.32 3.54 -13.75
CA GLY A 345 16.80 2.90 -12.53
C GLY A 345 17.67 3.12 -11.29
N SER A 346 18.70 3.98 -11.36
CA SER A 346 19.47 4.40 -10.19
C SER A 346 18.62 5.27 -9.25
N ILE A 347 19.12 5.54 -8.03
CA ILE A 347 18.51 6.54 -7.13
C ILE A 347 19.29 7.86 -7.10
N LYS A 348 20.14 8.11 -8.11
CA LYS A 348 20.85 9.39 -8.26
C LYS A 348 19.85 10.52 -8.50
N GLY A 349 19.69 11.40 -7.50
CA GLY A 349 18.72 12.50 -7.50
C GLY A 349 17.48 12.26 -6.62
N SER A 350 17.36 11.06 -6.04
CA SER A 350 16.42 10.79 -4.95
C SER A 350 16.86 11.51 -3.68
N GLU A 351 15.91 11.92 -2.85
CA GLU A 351 16.19 12.33 -1.47
C GLU A 351 16.80 11.16 -0.69
N TRP A 352 17.59 11.50 0.33
CA TRP A 352 18.18 10.52 1.24
C TRP A 352 17.10 9.85 2.07
N GLY A 353 17.29 8.55 2.30
CA GLY A 353 16.48 7.79 3.22
C GLY A 353 16.84 8.06 4.67
N PHE A 354 15.97 7.66 5.60
CA PHE A 354 16.27 7.74 7.02
C PHE A 354 15.61 6.62 7.81
N ASP A 355 16.39 6.07 8.73
CA ASP A 355 15.96 5.10 9.73
C ASP A 355 15.86 5.80 11.08
N ILE A 356 14.63 6.17 11.43
CA ILE A 356 14.33 6.90 12.67
C ILE A 356 14.56 6.08 13.93
N SER A 357 14.58 4.75 13.83
CA SER A 357 14.80 3.89 14.99
C SER A 357 16.25 3.90 15.46
N THR A 358 17.19 4.15 14.54
CA THR A 358 18.63 4.19 14.81
C THR A 358 19.24 5.57 14.59
N ASN A 359 18.43 6.58 14.22
CA ASN A 359 18.89 7.90 13.79
C ASN A 359 19.99 7.82 12.72
N THR A 360 19.77 6.97 11.72
CA THR A 360 20.74 6.73 10.63
C THR A 360 20.17 7.23 9.30
N PHE A 361 20.94 8.04 8.57
CA PHE A 361 20.66 8.32 7.17
C PHE A 361 21.03 7.15 6.27
N ILE A 362 20.17 6.88 5.31
CA ILE A 362 20.39 5.89 4.26
C ILE A 362 20.84 6.64 3.00
N SER A 363 22.14 6.57 2.75
CA SER A 363 22.85 7.15 1.62
C SER A 363 22.32 6.64 0.29
N ASP A 364 22.41 7.47 -0.74
CA ASP A 364 22.14 7.14 -2.13
C ASP A 364 23.31 6.42 -2.82
N LEU A 365 24.42 6.19 -2.11
CA LEU A 365 25.64 5.53 -2.61
C LEU A 365 25.79 4.12 -2.04
N VAL A 366 26.29 3.19 -2.86
CA VAL A 366 26.58 1.81 -2.45
C VAL A 366 27.65 1.83 -1.37
N THR A 367 27.36 1.23 -0.22
CA THR A 367 28.26 1.24 0.94
C THR A 367 29.35 0.18 0.79
N SER A 368 30.53 0.41 1.38
CA SER A 368 31.68 -0.50 1.26
C SER A 368 31.45 -1.91 1.80
N ASP A 369 30.49 -2.06 2.72
CA ASP A 369 30.08 -3.33 3.30
C ASP A 369 28.96 -4.03 2.51
N ALA A 370 28.33 -3.36 1.54
CA ALA A 370 27.26 -3.93 0.73
C ALA A 370 27.72 -5.14 -0.09
N GLN A 371 26.81 -6.08 -0.34
CA GLN A 371 27.10 -7.29 -1.09
C GLN A 371 27.60 -6.98 -2.52
N ASN A 372 27.01 -5.98 -3.17
CA ASN A 372 27.33 -5.62 -4.54
C ASN A 372 28.48 -4.58 -4.66
N TYR A 373 29.11 -4.17 -3.56
CA TYR A 373 30.09 -3.07 -3.59
C TYR A 373 31.24 -3.28 -4.60
N SER A 374 31.84 -4.47 -4.62
CA SER A 374 32.96 -4.78 -5.51
C SER A 374 32.56 -4.88 -6.99
N ASN A 375 31.29 -5.19 -7.27
CA ASN A 375 30.78 -5.44 -8.61
C ASN A 375 29.94 -4.27 -9.15
N CYS A 376 29.58 -3.28 -8.32
CA CYS A 376 28.67 -2.21 -8.71
C CYS A 376 29.14 -1.44 -9.95
N LYS A 377 30.45 -1.23 -10.13
CA LYS A 377 31.01 -0.52 -11.30
C LYS A 377 30.87 -1.29 -12.61
N LYS A 378 30.72 -2.62 -12.53
CA LYS A 378 30.52 -3.51 -13.68
C LYS A 378 29.05 -3.78 -13.96
N TYR A 379 28.17 -3.40 -13.03
CA TYR A 379 26.74 -3.61 -13.15
C TYR A 379 26.18 -2.74 -14.27
N THR A 380 25.43 -3.37 -15.16
CA THR A 380 24.65 -2.70 -16.20
C THR A 380 23.22 -3.23 -16.14
N SER A 381 22.24 -2.35 -16.26
CA SER A 381 20.83 -2.74 -16.38
C SER A 381 20.22 -2.07 -17.60
N HIS A 382 19.54 -2.83 -18.45
CA HIS A 382 18.90 -2.34 -19.67
C HIS A 382 19.84 -1.50 -20.58
N GLY A 383 21.13 -1.81 -20.57
CA GLY A 383 22.16 -1.07 -21.32
C GLY A 383 22.66 0.21 -20.64
N TYR A 384 22.14 0.57 -19.47
CA TYR A 384 22.62 1.70 -18.68
C TYR A 384 23.75 1.28 -17.74
N VAL A 385 24.88 1.98 -17.84
CA VAL A 385 26.01 1.86 -16.90
C VAL A 385 25.67 2.57 -15.61
N ARG A 386 26.06 1.97 -14.48
CA ARG A 386 25.81 2.53 -13.16
C ARG A 386 26.44 3.92 -12.98
N PRO A 387 25.68 4.95 -12.56
CA PRO A 387 26.24 6.27 -12.29
C PRO A 387 27.25 6.23 -11.15
N LEU A 388 28.30 7.04 -11.29
CA LEU A 388 29.30 7.28 -10.25
C LEU A 388 29.19 8.71 -9.72
N ASP A 389 29.58 8.90 -8.47
CA ASP A 389 29.86 10.23 -7.91
C ASP A 389 31.26 10.72 -8.33
N GLU A 390 31.61 11.93 -7.92
CA GLU A 390 32.91 12.56 -8.23
C GLU A 390 34.11 11.79 -7.69
N ASN A 391 33.92 10.98 -6.64
CA ASN A 391 34.95 10.15 -6.03
C ASN A 391 34.98 8.72 -6.62
N GLY A 392 34.14 8.44 -7.63
CA GLY A 392 34.04 7.13 -8.25
C GLY A 392 33.28 6.09 -7.43
N ASN A 393 32.47 6.50 -6.46
CA ASN A 393 31.53 5.62 -5.74
C ASN A 393 30.27 5.41 -6.56
N CYS A 394 29.72 4.20 -6.54
CA CYS A 394 28.48 3.89 -7.25
C CYS A 394 27.27 4.49 -6.53
N TYR A 395 26.32 5.04 -7.27
CA TYR A 395 24.96 5.28 -6.76
C TYR A 395 24.22 3.95 -6.62
N LYS A 396 23.42 3.78 -5.55
CA LYS A 396 22.47 2.68 -5.37
C LYS A 396 21.47 2.65 -6.55
N VAL A 397 20.88 1.48 -6.82
CA VAL A 397 19.72 1.38 -7.71
C VAL A 397 18.44 1.17 -6.90
N ASP A 398 17.30 1.49 -7.51
CA ASP A 398 16.00 1.33 -6.84
C ASP A 398 15.77 -0.15 -6.49
N VAL A 399 14.98 -0.43 -5.45
CA VAL A 399 14.56 -1.79 -5.11
C VAL A 399 13.94 -2.49 -6.32
N MET A 400 13.23 -1.76 -7.18
CA MET A 400 12.66 -2.25 -8.44
C MET A 400 13.69 -2.50 -9.54
N GLU A 401 14.99 -2.40 -9.25
CA GLU A 401 16.09 -2.68 -10.16
C GLU A 401 17.17 -3.51 -9.46
N SER A 402 16.76 -4.48 -8.62
CA SER A 402 17.69 -5.30 -7.83
C SER A 402 18.52 -4.53 -6.79
N GLY A 403 18.08 -3.32 -6.40
CA GLY A 403 18.77 -2.46 -5.43
C GLY A 403 18.88 -3.03 -4.02
N SER A 404 18.22 -4.15 -3.74
CA SER A 404 18.35 -4.88 -2.48
C SER A 404 19.82 -5.15 -2.16
N GLU A 405 20.66 -5.61 -3.08
CA GLU A 405 22.06 -5.97 -2.80
C GLU A 405 23.01 -4.79 -2.57
N ASP A 406 22.54 -3.56 -2.78
CA ASP A 406 23.34 -2.33 -2.59
C ASP A 406 23.25 -1.73 -1.18
N ARG A 407 22.37 -2.30 -0.34
CA ARG A 407 22.21 -1.89 1.05
C ARG A 407 23.42 -2.30 1.90
N SER A 408 23.68 -1.54 2.97
CA SER A 408 24.60 -1.97 4.03
C SER A 408 24.12 -3.28 4.67
N LYS A 409 25.05 -4.13 5.10
CA LYS A 409 24.75 -5.46 5.69
C LYS A 409 23.91 -5.39 6.97
N LYS A 410 23.83 -4.24 7.62
CA LYS A 410 22.98 -4.03 8.80
C LYS A 410 21.49 -3.97 8.48
N TYR A 411 21.13 -3.70 7.22
CA TYR A 411 19.75 -3.60 6.75
C TYR A 411 19.30 -4.88 6.03
N GLN A 412 18.06 -5.28 6.24
CA GLN A 412 17.44 -6.39 5.51
C GLN A 412 16.87 -5.94 4.16
N TYR A 413 16.55 -4.66 4.01
CA TYR A 413 15.87 -4.10 2.85
C TYR A 413 16.66 -2.98 2.19
N GLY A 414 16.61 -2.95 0.85
CA GLY A 414 16.95 -1.75 0.10
C GLY A 414 15.85 -0.69 0.24
N ILE A 415 16.16 0.57 -0.04
CA ILE A 415 15.20 1.66 -0.02
C ILE A 415 14.66 1.93 -1.43
N PHE A 416 13.35 2.16 -1.54
CA PHE A 416 12.77 2.72 -2.76
C PHE A 416 13.28 4.14 -2.97
N SER A 417 13.44 4.57 -4.22
CA SER A 417 13.58 6.00 -4.52
C SER A 417 12.37 6.77 -3.98
N ASP A 418 12.57 8.04 -3.66
CA ASP A 418 11.50 8.95 -3.25
C ASP A 418 10.33 9.02 -4.25
N TYR A 419 10.59 8.85 -5.55
CA TYR A 419 9.59 8.78 -6.61
C TYR A 419 8.72 7.52 -6.47
N ASN A 420 9.35 6.34 -6.27
CA ASN A 420 8.59 5.11 -6.04
C ASN A 420 7.91 5.12 -4.66
N ALA A 421 8.50 5.76 -3.64
CA ALA A 421 7.83 6.02 -2.38
C ALA A 421 6.57 6.88 -2.58
N ALA A 422 6.62 7.92 -3.41
CA ALA A 422 5.45 8.72 -3.78
C ALA A 422 4.36 7.86 -4.47
N ARG A 423 4.76 6.94 -5.35
CA ARG A 423 3.83 6.00 -6.01
C ARG A 423 3.20 5.03 -5.02
N ILE A 424 3.94 4.57 -4.01
CA ILE A 424 3.40 3.75 -2.91
C ILE A 424 2.36 4.55 -2.11
N GLN A 425 2.62 5.83 -1.79
CA GLN A 425 1.61 6.70 -1.16
C GLN A 425 0.36 6.83 -2.04
N LYS A 426 0.53 7.12 -3.33
CA LYS A 426 -0.59 7.23 -4.27
C LYS A 426 -1.38 5.93 -4.39
N TYR A 427 -0.69 4.79 -4.35
CA TYR A 427 -1.32 3.47 -4.35
C TYR A 427 -2.25 3.30 -3.14
N VAL A 428 -1.77 3.56 -1.91
CA VAL A 428 -2.61 3.38 -0.71
C VAL A 428 -3.76 4.39 -0.67
N GLU A 429 -3.54 5.61 -1.17
CA GLU A 429 -4.59 6.63 -1.33
C GLU A 429 -5.69 6.21 -2.32
N SER A 430 -5.37 5.36 -3.29
CA SER A 430 -6.34 4.86 -4.28
C SER A 430 -7.25 3.76 -3.73
N LYS A 431 -6.95 3.20 -2.56
CA LYS A 431 -7.68 2.06 -1.99
C LYS A 431 -8.90 2.49 -1.22
N THR A 432 -9.90 1.61 -1.24
CA THR A 432 -11.03 1.70 -0.32
C THR A 432 -10.72 0.97 0.98
N ILE A 433 -11.44 1.33 2.04
CA ILE A 433 -11.34 0.67 3.35
C ILE A 433 -12.70 0.14 3.77
N ILE A 434 -12.68 -0.84 4.67
CA ILE A 434 -13.85 -1.23 5.46
C ILE A 434 -14.04 -0.16 6.55
N ASN A 435 -15.23 0.41 6.62
CA ASN A 435 -15.59 1.44 7.59
C ASN A 435 -17.02 1.20 8.09
N ASP A 436 -17.15 0.60 9.27
CA ASP A 436 -18.45 0.28 9.88
C ASP A 436 -19.28 1.53 10.23
N LYS A 437 -18.68 2.73 10.17
CA LYS A 437 -19.38 4.01 10.37
C LYS A 437 -19.91 4.62 9.06
N SER A 438 -19.51 4.09 7.90
CA SER A 438 -20.04 4.50 6.59
C SER A 438 -21.41 3.89 6.36
N LEU A 439 -22.28 4.61 5.63
CA LEU A 439 -23.62 4.10 5.26
C LEU A 439 -23.57 2.81 4.44
N THR A 440 -22.45 2.54 3.77
CA THR A 440 -22.26 1.39 2.87
C THR A 440 -21.26 0.36 3.40
N ASN A 441 -20.76 0.55 4.63
CA ASN A 441 -19.62 -0.18 5.22
C ASN A 441 -18.27 0.02 4.51
N TYR A 442 -18.21 0.86 3.47
CA TYR A 442 -16.98 1.16 2.74
C TYR A 442 -16.76 2.66 2.62
N SER A 443 -15.50 3.06 2.64
CA SER A 443 -15.10 4.43 2.37
C SER A 443 -13.97 4.48 1.37
N LYS A 444 -13.94 5.56 0.60
CA LYS A 444 -12.82 5.90 -0.29
C LYS A 444 -12.25 7.26 0.11
N TRP A 445 -10.97 7.44 -0.18
CA TRP A 445 -10.32 8.72 0.09
C TRP A 445 -10.68 9.74 -0.98
N ASP A 446 -11.21 10.89 -0.55
CA ASP A 446 -11.38 12.05 -1.42
C ASP A 446 -10.09 12.88 -1.37
N GLN A 447 -9.25 12.74 -2.39
CA GLN A 447 -7.99 13.46 -2.50
C GLN A 447 -8.16 14.98 -2.60
N LYS A 448 -9.32 15.48 -3.05
CA LYS A 448 -9.56 16.92 -3.21
C LYS A 448 -9.87 17.58 -1.87
N ASN A 449 -10.74 16.95 -1.09
CA ASN A 449 -11.18 17.48 0.21
C ASN A 449 -10.42 16.88 1.40
N TYR A 450 -9.54 15.92 1.12
CA TYR A 450 -8.69 15.22 2.10
C TYR A 450 -9.52 14.64 3.25
N GLN A 451 -10.53 13.85 2.90
CA GLN A 451 -11.42 13.20 3.86
C GLN A 451 -11.92 11.85 3.33
N TRP A 452 -12.29 10.96 4.24
CA TRP A 452 -12.99 9.73 3.89
C TRP A 452 -14.45 10.06 3.54
N ILE A 453 -14.92 9.54 2.42
CA ILE A 453 -16.32 9.62 2.00
C ILE A 453 -16.88 8.22 1.77
N ASP A 454 -18.20 8.09 1.92
CA ASP A 454 -18.89 6.82 1.69
C ASP A 454 -18.72 6.34 0.24
N TYR A 455 -18.59 5.03 0.09
CA TYR A 455 -18.44 4.38 -1.20
C TYR A 455 -19.41 3.22 -1.35
N ASP A 456 -20.35 3.32 -2.28
CA ASP A 456 -21.28 2.23 -2.56
C ASP A 456 -20.74 1.33 -3.68
N PRO A 457 -20.30 0.09 -3.39
CA PRO A 457 -19.87 -0.84 -4.43
C PRO A 457 -21.02 -1.36 -5.30
N THR A 458 -22.29 -1.16 -4.90
CA THR A 458 -23.47 -1.59 -5.67
C THR A 458 -23.87 -0.60 -6.76
N ASP A 459 -23.37 0.65 -6.72
CA ASP A 459 -23.51 1.60 -7.82
C ASP A 459 -22.53 1.26 -8.96
N ASP A 460 -22.89 0.21 -9.70
CA ASP A 460 -22.11 -0.36 -10.80
C ASP A 460 -22.81 -0.21 -12.16
N LYS A 461 -23.35 0.98 -12.42
CA LYS A 461 -24.13 1.26 -13.64
C LYS A 461 -23.32 1.15 -14.94
N TRP A 462 -22.01 1.35 -14.85
CA TRP A 462 -21.09 1.37 -15.99
C TRP A 462 -20.49 -0.01 -16.28
N ASP A 463 -19.89 -0.68 -15.29
CA ASP A 463 -19.28 -1.99 -15.53
C ASP A 463 -20.35 -3.07 -15.60
N ARG A 464 -21.47 -2.94 -14.86
CA ARG A 464 -22.59 -3.91 -14.83
C ARG A 464 -22.10 -5.34 -14.65
N ALA A 465 -21.30 -5.53 -13.60
CA ALA A 465 -20.63 -6.75 -13.20
C ALA A 465 -19.55 -7.28 -14.16
N ARG A 466 -19.00 -6.47 -15.07
CA ARG A 466 -17.91 -6.90 -15.98
C ARG A 466 -16.71 -7.52 -15.26
N PHE A 467 -16.34 -6.98 -14.10
CA PHE A 467 -15.19 -7.41 -13.29
C PHE A 467 -15.64 -7.93 -11.91
N GLY A 468 -16.75 -8.66 -11.87
CA GLY A 468 -17.39 -9.07 -10.62
C GLY A 468 -18.65 -8.29 -10.29
N ILE A 469 -19.65 -8.97 -9.74
CA ILE A 469 -20.84 -8.31 -9.17
C ILE A 469 -20.39 -7.42 -8.01
N ASN A 470 -20.92 -6.19 -7.96
CA ASN A 470 -20.52 -5.15 -7.00
C ASN A 470 -19.00 -4.93 -7.01
N LYS A 471 -18.35 -4.99 -8.18
CA LYS A 471 -16.89 -4.82 -8.36
C LYS A 471 -16.05 -5.77 -7.49
N ASN A 472 -16.55 -6.99 -7.29
CA ASN A 472 -15.96 -8.00 -6.41
C ASN A 472 -15.86 -7.61 -4.93
N TYR A 473 -16.64 -6.65 -4.43
CA TYR A 473 -16.73 -6.45 -2.98
C TYR A 473 -17.53 -7.60 -2.33
N ALA A 474 -17.12 -7.98 -1.11
CA ALA A 474 -17.83 -9.00 -0.36
C ALA A 474 -19.29 -8.58 -0.09
N ASN A 475 -20.22 -9.48 -0.41
CA ASN A 475 -21.64 -9.35 -0.09
C ASN A 475 -21.94 -9.79 1.35
N LYS A 476 -21.19 -10.78 1.86
CA LYS A 476 -21.18 -11.16 3.28
C LYS A 476 -19.73 -11.24 3.75
N ARG A 477 -19.45 -10.67 4.91
CA ARG A 477 -18.13 -10.73 5.56
C ARG A 477 -18.20 -11.54 6.84
N ASN A 478 -17.07 -12.10 7.24
CA ASN A 478 -16.90 -12.82 8.50
C ASN A 478 -17.88 -13.99 8.69
N VAL A 479 -18.05 -14.82 7.65
CA VAL A 479 -18.93 -16.00 7.65
C VAL A 479 -18.12 -17.28 7.41
N LEU A 480 -18.67 -18.44 7.77
CA LEU A 480 -18.00 -19.73 7.52
C LEU A 480 -17.97 -20.04 6.03
N VAL A 481 -16.76 -20.19 5.49
CA VAL A 481 -16.53 -20.52 4.08
C VAL A 481 -15.52 -21.65 3.92
N LYS A 482 -15.53 -22.26 2.73
CA LYS A 482 -14.39 -22.99 2.17
C LYS A 482 -13.96 -22.33 0.87
N THR A 483 -12.67 -22.29 0.60
CA THR A 483 -12.11 -21.87 -0.69
C THR A 483 -11.87 -23.11 -1.54
N VAL A 484 -12.47 -23.10 -2.74
CA VAL A 484 -12.27 -24.11 -3.77
C VAL A 484 -11.37 -23.50 -4.82
N VAL A 485 -10.21 -24.12 -5.07
CA VAL A 485 -9.34 -23.77 -6.21
C VAL A 485 -9.42 -24.89 -7.24
N PHE A 486 -9.54 -24.53 -8.51
CA PHE A 486 -9.63 -25.49 -9.58
C PHE A 486 -9.04 -24.94 -10.88
N THR A 487 -8.73 -25.84 -11.80
CA THR A 487 -8.19 -25.53 -13.12
C THR A 487 -9.11 -26.05 -14.20
N ILE A 488 -9.14 -25.38 -15.34
CA ILE A 488 -9.86 -25.81 -16.54
C ILE A 488 -8.91 -25.71 -17.73
N SER A 489 -8.76 -26.82 -18.46
CA SER A 489 -8.17 -26.86 -19.80
C SER A 489 -9.28 -26.94 -20.83
N ASN A 490 -9.45 -25.88 -21.62
CA ASN A 490 -10.42 -25.81 -22.70
C ASN A 490 -9.99 -26.64 -23.92
N ALA A 491 -8.68 -26.86 -24.08
CA ALA A 491 -8.12 -27.82 -25.03
C ALA A 491 -8.36 -29.30 -24.64
N ASN A 492 -9.03 -29.55 -23.50
CA ASN A 492 -9.28 -30.89 -22.95
C ASN A 492 -8.01 -31.72 -22.71
N THR A 493 -6.90 -31.06 -22.36
CA THR A 493 -5.66 -31.74 -21.94
C THR A 493 -5.97 -32.66 -20.76
N LYS A 494 -5.66 -33.96 -20.91
CA LYS A 494 -6.08 -35.00 -19.99
C LYS A 494 -5.61 -34.72 -18.55
N GLY A 495 -6.55 -34.69 -17.62
CA GLY A 495 -6.26 -34.50 -16.18
C GLY A 495 -5.95 -33.07 -15.76
N MET A 496 -5.97 -32.10 -16.68
CA MET A 496 -5.66 -30.70 -16.38
C MET A 496 -6.86 -29.90 -15.91
N THR A 497 -8.08 -30.34 -16.26
CA THR A 497 -9.31 -29.88 -15.61
C THR A 497 -9.52 -30.67 -14.32
N GLN A 498 -9.34 -30.04 -13.16
CA GLN A 498 -9.38 -30.71 -11.86
C GLN A 498 -9.69 -29.76 -10.70
N ILE A 499 -10.04 -30.31 -9.54
CA ILE A 499 -10.30 -29.57 -8.29
C ILE A 499 -9.21 -29.93 -7.27
N TYR A 500 -8.46 -28.92 -6.84
CA TYR A 500 -7.42 -29.07 -5.83
C TYR A 500 -8.01 -29.49 -4.46
N PRO A 501 -7.17 -29.97 -3.52
CA PRO A 501 -7.58 -30.08 -2.12
C PRO A 501 -8.25 -28.79 -1.62
N VAL A 502 -9.53 -28.91 -1.24
CA VAL A 502 -10.35 -27.79 -0.75
C VAL A 502 -9.85 -27.35 0.61
N SER A 503 -9.90 -26.05 0.89
CA SER A 503 -9.48 -25.53 2.18
C SER A 503 -10.24 -26.17 3.35
N LYS A 504 -9.66 -26.05 4.55
CA LYS A 504 -10.42 -26.20 5.79
C LYS A 504 -11.54 -25.15 5.84
N THR A 505 -12.57 -25.39 6.65
CA THR A 505 -13.57 -24.35 6.94
C THR A 505 -12.90 -23.24 7.75
N TYR A 506 -13.15 -21.99 7.38
CA TYR A 506 -12.62 -20.82 8.07
C TYR A 506 -13.60 -19.64 7.99
N THR A 507 -13.36 -18.62 8.80
CA THR A 507 -14.13 -17.36 8.77
C THR A 507 -13.58 -16.46 7.66
N GLY A 508 -14.37 -16.26 6.61
CA GLY A 508 -13.99 -15.48 5.43
C GLY A 508 -15.15 -14.69 4.85
N ASN A 509 -15.02 -14.35 3.57
CA ASN A 509 -15.98 -13.51 2.85
C ASN A 509 -16.65 -14.28 1.71
N LEU A 510 -17.90 -13.94 1.42
CA LEU A 510 -18.63 -14.40 0.24
C LEU A 510 -18.93 -13.22 -0.68
N LEU A 511 -18.56 -13.37 -1.94
CA LEU A 511 -19.02 -12.48 -3.01
C LEU A 511 -20.51 -12.71 -3.30
N LYS A 512 -21.14 -11.76 -3.98
CA LYS A 512 -22.47 -12.01 -4.55
C LYS A 512 -22.33 -13.04 -5.68
N GLN A 513 -23.12 -14.09 -5.60
CA GLN A 513 -23.11 -15.21 -6.54
C GLN A 513 -24.42 -15.25 -7.33
N ILE A 514 -24.38 -15.89 -8.50
CA ILE A 514 -25.54 -16.19 -9.35
C ILE A 514 -25.83 -17.68 -9.21
N ASP A 515 -27.05 -18.01 -8.80
CA ASP A 515 -27.56 -19.37 -8.86
C ASP A 515 -28.19 -19.60 -10.24
N PRO A 516 -27.57 -20.40 -11.12
CA PRO A 516 -28.10 -20.64 -12.46
C PRO A 516 -29.35 -21.54 -12.48
N THR A 517 -29.82 -22.04 -11.34
CA THR A 517 -31.11 -22.74 -11.22
C THR A 517 -32.27 -21.79 -10.91
N ASP A 518 -31.98 -20.56 -10.48
CA ASP A 518 -32.99 -19.53 -10.24
C ASP A 518 -33.14 -18.63 -11.49
N ALA A 519 -34.34 -18.64 -12.07
CA ALA A 519 -34.69 -17.84 -13.24
C ALA A 519 -34.50 -16.33 -13.00
N ASN A 520 -34.71 -15.84 -11.77
CA ASN A 520 -34.52 -14.43 -11.44
C ASN A 520 -33.04 -14.04 -11.42
N ASP A 521 -32.17 -14.93 -10.97
CA ASP A 521 -30.73 -14.71 -10.97
C ASP A 521 -30.16 -14.81 -12.40
N LEU A 522 -30.63 -15.76 -13.22
CA LEU A 522 -30.28 -15.83 -14.64
C LEU A 522 -30.72 -14.56 -15.41
N ALA A 523 -31.92 -14.05 -15.16
CA ALA A 523 -32.40 -12.83 -15.82
C ALA A 523 -31.49 -11.62 -15.57
N LYS A 524 -30.84 -11.53 -14.39
CA LYS A 524 -29.92 -10.44 -14.02
C LYS A 524 -28.61 -10.46 -14.80
N ILE A 525 -28.21 -11.60 -15.37
CA ILE A 525 -26.99 -11.72 -16.19
C ILE A 525 -27.29 -11.86 -17.69
N SER A 526 -28.57 -11.82 -18.07
CA SER A 526 -28.97 -11.81 -19.48
C SER A 526 -28.39 -10.60 -20.21
N ARG A 527 -28.28 -10.67 -21.55
CA ARG A 527 -27.78 -9.57 -22.38
C ARG A 527 -28.84 -8.54 -22.78
N ASN A 528 -30.01 -8.59 -22.16
CA ASN A 528 -31.06 -7.58 -22.32
C ASN A 528 -30.59 -6.22 -21.79
N SER A 529 -31.09 -5.12 -22.37
CA SER A 529 -30.70 -3.75 -22.00
C SER A 529 -30.91 -3.42 -20.52
N ASP A 530 -31.95 -4.02 -19.94
CA ASP A 530 -32.45 -3.74 -18.59
C ASP A 530 -31.81 -4.65 -17.53
N SER A 531 -30.98 -5.59 -17.96
CA SER A 531 -30.23 -6.49 -17.10
C SER A 531 -29.18 -5.71 -16.29
N ILE A 532 -29.26 -5.84 -14.97
CA ILE A 532 -28.40 -5.11 -14.02
C ILE A 532 -26.95 -5.60 -14.07
N TYR A 533 -26.72 -6.87 -14.43
CA TYR A 533 -25.39 -7.48 -14.56
C TYR A 533 -25.14 -7.96 -15.99
N LYS A 534 -25.61 -7.20 -17.00
CA LYS A 534 -25.50 -7.61 -18.40
C LYS A 534 -24.09 -7.98 -18.83
N ASN A 535 -23.04 -7.42 -18.23
CA ASN A 535 -21.66 -7.68 -18.63
C ASN A 535 -20.99 -8.80 -17.83
N PHE A 536 -21.74 -9.52 -16.98
CA PHE A 536 -21.21 -10.63 -16.18
C PHE A 536 -20.44 -11.65 -17.05
N CYS A 537 -20.97 -12.02 -18.22
CA CYS A 537 -20.32 -12.95 -19.15
C CYS A 537 -19.50 -12.27 -20.26
N ALA A 538 -19.41 -10.94 -20.29
CA ALA A 538 -18.85 -10.22 -21.43
C ALA A 538 -17.32 -10.30 -21.54
N GLU A 539 -16.60 -10.49 -20.43
CA GLU A 539 -15.13 -10.55 -20.50
C GLU A 539 -14.63 -11.81 -21.21
N SER A 540 -15.15 -12.98 -20.83
CA SER A 540 -14.68 -14.25 -21.38
C SER A 540 -15.72 -15.37 -21.39
N GLY A 541 -17.00 -15.04 -21.29
CA GLY A 541 -18.09 -16.00 -21.21
C GLY A 541 -18.42 -16.43 -19.77
N CYS A 542 -19.44 -17.28 -19.67
CA CYS A 542 -19.83 -17.99 -18.44
C CYS A 542 -20.14 -19.42 -18.84
N ASP A 543 -19.10 -20.19 -19.16
CA ASP A 543 -19.25 -21.52 -19.76
C ASP A 543 -19.21 -22.65 -18.72
N TYR A 544 -19.11 -22.31 -17.44
CA TYR A 544 -18.92 -23.28 -16.36
C TYR A 544 -19.77 -22.94 -15.14
N THR A 545 -20.17 -24.00 -14.42
CA THR A 545 -20.90 -23.90 -13.15
C THR A 545 -20.25 -24.79 -12.11
N LEU A 546 -20.06 -24.26 -10.90
CA LEU A 546 -19.64 -25.05 -9.74
C LEU A 546 -20.88 -25.62 -9.05
N LYS A 547 -20.97 -26.93 -8.93
CA LYS A 547 -22.03 -27.64 -8.21
C LYS A 547 -21.50 -28.20 -6.90
N VAL A 548 -22.16 -27.88 -5.80
CA VAL A 548 -21.72 -28.24 -4.45
C VAL A 548 -22.82 -29.03 -3.75
N TYR A 549 -22.46 -30.24 -3.29
CA TYR A 549 -23.33 -31.11 -2.53
C TYR A 549 -23.00 -31.01 -1.05
N TYR A 550 -24.03 -30.86 -0.22
CA TYR A 550 -23.92 -30.82 1.22
C TYR A 550 -24.47 -32.09 1.84
N LYS A 551 -23.92 -32.50 2.99
CA LYS A 551 -24.36 -33.71 3.72
C LYS A 551 -25.81 -33.64 4.21
N ASN A 552 -26.38 -32.45 4.34
CA ASN A 552 -27.80 -32.24 4.63
C ASN A 552 -28.71 -32.43 3.39
N GLN A 553 -28.19 -33.03 2.32
CA GLN A 553 -28.86 -33.29 1.04
C GLN A 553 -29.22 -32.03 0.23
N THR A 554 -28.79 -30.84 0.66
CA THR A 554 -28.91 -29.65 -0.17
C THR A 554 -27.82 -29.62 -1.24
N THR A 555 -28.16 -29.08 -2.41
CA THR A 555 -27.23 -28.84 -3.51
C THR A 555 -27.30 -27.37 -3.89
N LYS A 556 -26.15 -26.74 -4.09
CA LYS A 556 -26.06 -25.36 -4.59
C LYS A 556 -25.30 -25.32 -5.90
N HIS A 557 -25.67 -24.39 -6.76
CA HIS A 557 -25.00 -24.12 -8.03
C HIS A 557 -24.51 -22.68 -8.02
N PHE A 558 -23.30 -22.48 -8.52
CA PHE A 558 -22.69 -21.17 -8.63
C PHE A 558 -22.18 -20.98 -10.04
N ALA A 559 -22.75 -20.02 -10.77
CA ALA A 559 -22.22 -19.64 -12.07
C ALA A 559 -20.79 -19.12 -11.90
N ILE A 560 -19.87 -19.64 -12.72
CA ILE A 560 -18.50 -19.16 -12.73
C ILE A 560 -18.44 -17.97 -13.70
N GLN A 561 -18.02 -16.82 -13.18
CA GLN A 561 -17.73 -15.67 -14.03
C GLN A 561 -16.40 -15.90 -14.73
N GLY A 562 -16.43 -15.97 -16.05
CA GLY A 562 -15.27 -16.21 -16.88
C GLY A 562 -15.30 -17.56 -17.58
N GLY A 563 -14.57 -17.61 -18.70
CA GLY A 563 -14.49 -18.77 -19.57
C GLY A 563 -13.38 -18.58 -20.60
N PHE A 564 -13.60 -19.03 -21.83
CA PHE A 564 -12.60 -18.96 -22.90
C PHE A 564 -13.08 -18.16 -24.11
N ARG A 565 -14.22 -17.48 -24.01
CA ARG A 565 -14.77 -16.68 -25.12
C ARG A 565 -14.00 -15.37 -25.30
N PRO A 566 -14.01 -14.80 -26.50
CA PRO A 566 -13.38 -13.50 -26.74
C PRO A 566 -14.11 -12.35 -26.04
N TRP A 567 -13.38 -11.26 -25.80
CA TRP A 567 -13.88 -10.05 -25.16
C TRP A 567 -15.09 -9.45 -25.89
N PHE A 568 -16.20 -9.27 -25.17
CA PHE A 568 -17.52 -8.82 -25.66
C PHE A 568 -18.11 -9.67 -26.79
N LYS A 569 -17.70 -10.94 -26.86
CA LYS A 569 -18.17 -11.92 -27.84
C LYS A 569 -18.63 -13.20 -27.13
N GLU A 570 -19.45 -13.03 -26.10
CA GLU A 570 -19.92 -14.11 -25.22
C GLU A 570 -20.85 -15.14 -25.87
N SER A 571 -21.23 -14.94 -27.14
CA SER A 571 -21.97 -15.91 -27.96
C SER A 571 -21.09 -16.62 -29.00
N ASP A 572 -19.91 -16.07 -29.30
CA ASP A 572 -19.03 -16.58 -30.35
C ASP A 572 -18.29 -17.82 -29.85
N ASP A 573 -17.87 -18.67 -30.79
CA ASP A 573 -17.03 -19.83 -30.49
C ASP A 573 -15.65 -19.42 -29.94
N PHE A 574 -14.96 -20.41 -29.37
CA PHE A 574 -13.60 -20.23 -28.89
C PHE A 574 -12.65 -20.04 -30.08
N SER A 575 -11.69 -19.12 -29.96
CA SER A 575 -10.62 -18.99 -30.96
C SER A 575 -9.68 -20.19 -30.92
N ASP A 576 -8.97 -20.47 -32.01
CA ASP A 576 -8.04 -21.61 -32.12
C ASP A 576 -7.01 -21.67 -30.97
N ASN A 577 -6.47 -20.53 -30.53
CA ASN A 577 -5.57 -20.44 -29.38
C ASN A 577 -6.16 -21.01 -28.08
N LYS A 578 -7.49 -20.99 -27.91
CA LYS A 578 -8.19 -21.52 -26.73
C LYS A 578 -8.41 -23.03 -26.81
N LEU A 579 -8.20 -23.62 -27.98
CA LEU A 579 -8.34 -25.05 -28.26
C LEU A 579 -6.98 -25.74 -28.43
N ASP A 580 -5.91 -24.97 -28.67
CA ASP A 580 -4.54 -25.48 -28.72
C ASP A 580 -4.03 -25.85 -27.32
N PRO A 581 -3.69 -27.14 -27.06
CA PRO A 581 -3.21 -27.58 -25.76
C PRO A 581 -1.85 -26.98 -25.38
N LYS A 582 -1.09 -26.41 -26.32
CA LYS A 582 0.23 -25.78 -26.10
C LYS A 582 0.16 -24.27 -25.91
N ASN A 583 -1.00 -23.67 -26.12
CA ASN A 583 -1.18 -22.23 -25.98
C ASN A 583 -1.66 -21.89 -24.56
N SER A 584 -1.01 -20.93 -23.90
CA SER A 584 -1.38 -20.50 -22.54
C SER A 584 -2.83 -20.03 -22.41
N GLU A 585 -3.42 -19.57 -23.52
CA GLU A 585 -4.80 -19.11 -23.57
C GLU A 585 -5.85 -20.22 -23.37
N SER A 586 -5.49 -21.49 -23.57
CA SER A 586 -6.39 -22.65 -23.43
C SER A 586 -6.52 -23.17 -21.99
N PHE A 587 -5.84 -22.53 -21.03
CA PHE A 587 -5.83 -22.94 -19.63
C PHE A 587 -6.16 -21.78 -18.69
N ARG A 588 -6.95 -22.05 -17.63
CA ARG A 588 -7.24 -21.08 -16.57
C ARG A 588 -7.32 -21.72 -15.19
N THR A 589 -6.91 -20.95 -14.19
CA THR A 589 -7.11 -21.24 -12.76
C THR A 589 -8.23 -20.36 -12.24
N PHE A 590 -9.06 -20.91 -11.36
CA PHE A 590 -10.16 -20.22 -10.69
C PHE A 590 -10.12 -20.51 -9.20
N ALA A 591 -10.67 -19.58 -8.41
CA ALA A 591 -10.98 -19.83 -7.01
C ALA A 591 -12.33 -19.22 -6.64
N MET A 592 -13.06 -19.89 -5.75
CA MET A 592 -14.33 -19.41 -5.22
C MET A 592 -14.45 -19.73 -3.73
N ASN A 593 -14.92 -18.77 -2.95
CA ASN A 593 -15.39 -19.02 -1.60
C ASN A 593 -16.85 -19.49 -1.66
N ILE A 594 -17.12 -20.64 -1.05
CA ILE A 594 -18.46 -21.23 -0.95
C ILE A 594 -18.92 -21.27 0.51
N PRO A 595 -20.24 -21.14 0.78
CA PRO A 595 -20.78 -21.22 2.14
C PRO A 595 -20.48 -22.58 2.77
N ALA A 596 -20.06 -22.58 4.03
CA ALA A 596 -19.62 -23.78 4.75
C ALA A 596 -20.31 -23.96 6.11
N GLU A 597 -21.51 -23.41 6.28
CA GLU A 597 -22.35 -23.66 7.46
C GLU A 597 -22.82 -25.12 7.54
N ASN A 598 -22.89 -25.78 6.38
CA ASN A 598 -23.15 -27.22 6.27
C ASN A 598 -21.90 -27.93 5.74
N GLN A 599 -21.68 -29.17 6.19
CA GLN A 599 -20.56 -29.97 5.69
C GLN A 599 -20.76 -30.31 4.21
N ILE A 600 -19.77 -29.99 3.39
CA ILE A 600 -19.73 -30.33 1.96
C ILE A 600 -19.28 -31.78 1.82
N SER A 601 -19.97 -32.56 0.96
CA SER A 601 -19.63 -33.95 0.66
C SER A 601 -18.97 -34.12 -0.71
N LYS A 602 -19.33 -33.27 -1.68
CA LYS A 602 -18.84 -33.39 -3.06
C LYS A 602 -18.88 -32.05 -3.77
N ILE A 603 -17.94 -31.84 -4.69
CA ILE A 603 -17.90 -30.68 -5.59
C ILE A 603 -17.70 -31.17 -7.02
N GLU A 604 -18.45 -30.60 -7.95
CA GLU A 604 -18.37 -30.87 -9.38
C GLU A 604 -18.22 -29.57 -10.18
N ILE A 605 -17.47 -29.63 -11.28
CA ILE A 605 -17.42 -28.57 -12.30
C ILE A 605 -18.25 -29.06 -13.47
N LEU A 606 -19.25 -28.28 -13.87
CA LEU A 606 -20.14 -28.58 -14.98
C LEU A 606 -19.79 -27.72 -16.19
N SER A 607 -19.89 -28.31 -17.39
CA SER A 607 -19.90 -27.57 -18.65
C SER A 607 -21.28 -26.97 -18.88
N THR A 608 -21.37 -25.65 -18.92
CA THR A 608 -22.61 -24.88 -19.11
C THR A 608 -22.41 -23.78 -20.16
N PRO A 609 -22.17 -24.14 -21.43
CA PRO A 609 -21.80 -23.18 -22.46
C PRO A 609 -22.90 -22.14 -22.68
N ILE A 610 -22.52 -20.86 -22.74
CA ILE A 610 -23.43 -19.72 -22.90
C ILE A 610 -24.54 -19.74 -21.83
N LEU A 611 -24.16 -19.93 -20.56
CA LEU A 611 -25.10 -20.10 -19.44
C LEU A 611 -26.17 -19.01 -19.35
N TRP A 612 -25.81 -17.76 -19.64
CA TRP A 612 -26.74 -16.61 -19.59
C TRP A 612 -27.91 -16.72 -20.58
N LYS A 613 -27.75 -17.52 -21.65
CA LYS A 613 -28.76 -17.77 -22.68
C LYS A 613 -29.46 -19.11 -22.49
N ASN A 614 -28.68 -20.16 -22.24
CA ASN A 614 -29.16 -21.54 -22.23
C ASN A 614 -29.67 -22.01 -20.86
N GLY A 615 -29.29 -21.32 -19.78
CA GLY A 615 -29.52 -21.78 -18.41
C GLY A 615 -28.70 -23.02 -18.04
N LEU A 616 -28.96 -23.58 -16.86
CA LEU A 616 -28.34 -24.84 -16.43
C LEU A 616 -29.12 -26.05 -16.97
N ASP A 617 -28.50 -26.80 -17.88
CA ASP A 617 -29.02 -28.11 -18.30
C ASP A 617 -28.85 -29.15 -17.19
N LYS A 618 -29.90 -29.94 -16.94
CA LYS A 618 -29.86 -31.07 -15.98
C LYS A 618 -28.91 -32.17 -16.44
N SER A 619 -28.64 -32.30 -17.75
CA SER A 619 -27.65 -33.22 -18.33
C SER A 619 -26.27 -32.60 -18.55
N ALA A 620 -25.97 -31.43 -17.95
CA ALA A 620 -24.68 -30.78 -18.08
C ALA A 620 -23.52 -31.74 -17.76
N LYS A 621 -22.55 -31.83 -18.68
CA LYS A 621 -21.39 -32.71 -18.56
C LYS A 621 -20.55 -32.32 -17.34
N ILE A 622 -20.25 -33.29 -16.47
CA ILE A 622 -19.28 -33.13 -15.39
C ILE A 622 -17.87 -33.16 -15.99
N LEU A 623 -17.11 -32.08 -15.80
CA LEU A 623 -15.74 -31.94 -16.27
C LEU A 623 -14.72 -32.43 -15.25
N ALA A 624 -15.00 -32.19 -13.97
CA ALA A 624 -14.21 -32.67 -12.84
C ALA A 624 -15.10 -32.87 -11.62
N SER A 625 -14.69 -33.76 -10.73
CA SER A 625 -15.40 -34.10 -9.50
C SER A 625 -14.40 -34.34 -8.37
N ARG A 626 -14.78 -33.98 -7.14
CA ARG A 626 -14.02 -34.26 -5.94
C ARG A 626 -14.94 -34.54 -4.76
N ASP A 627 -14.74 -35.68 -4.11
CA ASP A 627 -15.39 -36.05 -2.85
C ASP A 627 -14.58 -35.52 -1.64
N LEU A 628 -15.25 -35.27 -0.51
CA LEU A 628 -14.73 -34.56 0.67
C LEU A 628 -14.94 -35.27 2.00
#